data_AF-A0A3D8HLF0-F1
#
_entry.id   AF-A0A3D8HLF0-F1
#
_cell.length_a   1.000
_cell.length_b   1.000
_cell.length_c   1.000
_cell.angle_alpha   90.00
_cell.angle_beta   90.00
_cell.angle_gamma   90.00
#
_symmetry.space_group_name_H-M   'P 1'
#
loop_
_entity.id
_entity.type
_entity.pdbx_description
1 polymer ?
#
loop_
_entity_poly.entity_id
_entity_poly.type
_entity_poly.pdbx_seq_one_letter_code
_entity_poly.pdbx_strand_id
1 'polypeptide(L)'
;MNFIEFILNVKQKRHFISVCEFEKLEELLSTLDSCVLEELFLRVCANEDFPNFKKIINALREILIQKATNQALKAKIKAYKGSSEQEQNLLRTFFLKNEVANAPQWFKEIL
;
A
#
# COMPACT_ATOMS: atom_id res chain seq x y z
N MET A 1 3.15 19.16 -7.99
CA MET A 1 2.25 18.17 -8.62
C MET A 1 1.99 17.10 -7.59
N ASN A 2 0.78 17.01 -7.06
CA ASN A 2 0.40 16.00 -6.07
C ASN A 2 0.27 14.64 -6.77
N PHE A 3 0.59 13.53 -6.10
CA PHE A 3 0.44 12.17 -6.67
C PHE A 3 -0.98 11.91 -7.20
N ILE A 4 -1.98 12.48 -6.51
CA ILE A 4 -3.39 12.45 -6.94
C ILE A 4 -3.58 13.20 -8.27
N GLU A 5 -2.94 14.36 -8.46
CA GLU A 5 -2.96 15.08 -9.74
C GLU A 5 -2.25 14.31 -10.86
N PHE A 6 -1.18 13.58 -10.54
CA PHE A 6 -0.52 12.69 -11.49
C PHE A 6 -1.47 11.58 -11.95
N ILE A 7 -2.11 10.87 -11.00
CA ILE A 7 -3.12 9.82 -11.25
C ILE A 7 -4.32 10.40 -12.03
N LEU A 8 -4.79 11.61 -11.69
CA LEU A 8 -5.86 12.31 -12.41
C LEU A 8 -5.46 12.69 -13.84
N ASN A 9 -4.20 13.05 -14.08
CA ASN A 9 -3.69 13.29 -15.44
C ASN A 9 -3.60 12.01 -16.29
N VAL A 10 -3.55 10.83 -15.66
CA VAL A 10 -3.64 9.53 -16.36
C VAL A 10 -5.01 9.35 -17.02
N LYS A 11 -6.09 9.85 -16.40
CA LYS A 11 -7.47 9.83 -16.93
C LYS A 11 -7.57 10.48 -18.31
N GLN A 12 -6.76 11.50 -18.58
CA GLN A 12 -6.81 12.23 -19.85
C GLN A 12 -6.12 11.51 -21.01
N LYS A 13 -5.23 10.54 -20.75
CA LYS A 13 -4.42 9.98 -21.83
C LYS A 13 -4.90 8.64 -22.36
N ARG A 14 -5.45 7.70 -21.57
CA ARG A 14 -5.79 6.36 -22.07
C ARG A 14 -6.79 5.63 -21.16
N HIS A 15 -7.71 4.85 -21.75
CA HIS A 15 -8.77 4.01 -21.13
C HIS A 15 -8.25 2.87 -20.21
N PHE A 16 -7.32 3.13 -19.29
CA PHE A 16 -6.61 2.08 -18.53
C PHE A 16 -7.22 1.70 -17.20
N ILE A 17 -8.08 2.56 -16.65
CA ILE A 17 -8.74 2.36 -15.37
C ILE A 17 -10.20 2.74 -15.61
N SER A 18 -11.12 1.83 -15.29
CA SER A 18 -12.55 2.13 -15.33
C SER A 18 -12.90 3.22 -14.31
N VAL A 19 -14.02 3.92 -14.51
CA VAL A 19 -14.48 4.96 -13.55
C VAL A 19 -14.57 4.40 -12.13
N CYS A 20 -15.10 3.18 -11.97
CA CYS A 20 -15.20 2.49 -10.68
C CYS A 20 -13.83 2.18 -10.05
N GLU A 21 -12.86 1.71 -10.83
CA GLU A 21 -11.50 1.46 -10.31
C GLU A 21 -10.79 2.76 -9.93
N PHE A 22 -11.06 3.86 -10.64
CA PHE A 22 -10.50 5.16 -10.32
C PHE A 22 -11.05 5.67 -8.99
N GLU A 23 -12.37 5.60 -8.78
CA GLU A 23 -13.01 5.99 -7.52
C GLU A 23 -12.45 5.19 -6.34
N LYS A 24 -12.29 3.87 -6.50
CA LYS A 24 -11.64 3.02 -5.50
C LYS A 24 -10.20 3.45 -5.21
N LEU A 25 -9.46 3.80 -6.26
CA LEU A 25 -8.08 4.24 -6.09
C LEU A 25 -8.01 5.58 -5.36
N GLU A 26 -8.84 6.55 -5.72
CA GLU A 26 -8.92 7.85 -5.06
C GLU A 26 -9.29 7.72 -3.59
N GLU A 27 -10.33 6.92 -3.29
CA GLU A 27 -10.75 6.58 -1.93
C GLU A 27 -9.56 6.01 -1.14
N LEU A 28 -8.88 4.99 -1.67
CA LEU A 28 -7.74 4.36 -0.99
C LEU A 28 -6.58 5.33 -0.78
N LEU A 29 -6.14 6.03 -1.83
CA LEU A 29 -4.99 6.94 -1.77
C LEU A 29 -5.20 8.07 -0.75
N SER A 30 -6.45 8.53 -0.57
CA SER A 30 -6.78 9.56 0.42
C SER A 30 -6.59 9.11 1.88
N THR A 31 -6.52 7.80 2.12
CA THR A 31 -6.36 7.22 3.47
C THR A 31 -4.91 6.86 3.82
N LEU A 32 -3.99 6.96 2.86
CA LEU A 32 -2.60 6.53 3.03
C LEU A 32 -1.71 7.67 3.54
N ASP A 33 -0.69 7.30 4.30
CA ASP A 33 0.36 8.21 4.73
C ASP A 33 1.19 8.74 3.53
N SER A 34 1.66 9.98 3.63
CA SER A 34 2.43 10.64 2.55
C SER A 34 3.67 9.85 2.14
N CYS A 35 4.36 9.19 3.07
CA CYS A 35 5.54 8.39 2.75
C CYS A 35 5.20 7.20 1.84
N VAL A 36 4.03 6.58 2.06
CA VAL A 36 3.56 5.45 1.25
C VAL A 36 3.19 5.92 -0.16
N LEU A 37 2.56 7.09 -0.25
CA LEU A 37 2.20 7.71 -1.52
C LEU A 37 3.43 8.10 -2.35
N GLU A 38 4.46 8.65 -1.70
CA GLU A 38 5.74 8.98 -2.36
C GLU A 38 6.44 7.73 -2.90
N GLU A 39 6.53 6.66 -2.11
CA GLU A 39 7.13 5.40 -2.59
C GLU A 39 6.33 4.81 -3.75
N LEU A 40 4.99 4.82 -3.66
CA LEU A 40 4.12 4.34 -4.73
C LEU A 40 4.30 5.16 -6.00
N PHE A 41 4.41 6.49 -5.89
CA PHE A 41 4.69 7.38 -7.03
C PHE A 41 6.00 7.01 -7.71
N LEU A 42 7.07 6.85 -6.95
CA LEU A 42 8.39 6.48 -7.49
C LEU A 42 8.33 5.14 -8.24
N ARG A 43 7.64 4.13 -7.69
CA ARG A 43 7.48 2.83 -8.35
C ARG A 43 6.64 2.92 -9.63
N VAL A 44 5.60 3.74 -9.63
CA VAL A 44 4.75 3.95 -10.81
C VAL A 44 5.53 4.69 -11.91
N CYS A 45 6.28 5.73 -11.56
CA CYS A 45 7.08 6.50 -12.52
C CYS A 45 8.30 5.75 -13.07
N ALA A 46 8.87 4.82 -12.29
CA ALA A 46 9.98 3.98 -12.74
C ALA A 46 9.55 2.90 -13.75
N ASN A 47 8.25 2.60 -13.85
CA ASN A 47 7.76 1.66 -14.85
C ASN A 47 7.57 2.36 -16.20
N GLU A 48 8.23 1.85 -17.24
CA GLU A 48 8.09 2.34 -18.62
C GLU A 48 6.67 2.15 -19.17
N ASP A 49 5.96 1.12 -18.67
CA ASP A 49 4.54 0.87 -18.96
C ASP A 49 3.63 1.52 -17.91
N PHE A 50 2.59 2.22 -18.38
CA PHE A 50 1.55 2.77 -17.50
C PHE A 50 0.86 1.63 -16.71
N PRO A 51 0.88 1.64 -15.37
CA PRO A 51 0.32 0.55 -14.60
C PRO A 51 -1.22 0.60 -14.61
N ASN A 52 -1.85 -0.55 -14.86
CA ASN A 52 -3.29 -0.72 -14.64
C ASN A 52 -3.61 -0.75 -13.14
N PHE A 53 -4.89 -0.64 -12.78
CA PHE A 53 -5.35 -0.64 -11.39
C PHE A 53 -4.74 -1.79 -10.57
N LYS A 54 -4.76 -3.02 -11.10
CA LYS A 54 -4.19 -4.20 -10.44
C LYS A 54 -2.70 -4.06 -10.13
N LYS A 55 -1.90 -3.51 -11.06
CA LYS A 55 -0.47 -3.26 -10.84
C LYS A 55 -0.25 -2.22 -9.73
N ILE A 56 -1.05 -1.15 -9.69
CA ILE A 56 -0.97 -0.12 -8.64
C ILE A 56 -1.30 -0.72 -7.27
N ILE A 57 -2.39 -1.50 -7.19
CA ILE A 57 -2.80 -2.18 -5.97
C ILE A 57 -1.73 -3.16 -5.48
N ASN A 58 -1.14 -3.96 -6.38
CA ASN A 58 -0.08 -4.89 -6.00
C ASN A 58 1.18 -4.15 -5.50
N ALA A 59 1.60 -3.09 -6.19
CA ALA A 59 2.74 -2.29 -5.76
C ALA A 59 2.50 -1.69 -4.37
N LEU A 60 1.30 -1.19 -4.11
CA LEU A 60 0.93 -0.68 -2.80
C LEU A 60 0.96 -1.77 -1.71
N ARG A 61 0.43 -2.97 -2.00
CA ARG A 61 0.49 -4.10 -1.05
C ARG A 61 1.94 -4.44 -0.69
N GLU A 62 2.82 -4.50 -1.67
CA GLU A 62 4.24 -4.76 -1.44
C GLU A 62 4.90 -3.69 -0.57
N ILE A 63 4.60 -2.41 -0.82
CA ILE A 63 5.11 -1.29 -0.01
C ILE A 63 4.65 -1.44 1.45
N LEU A 64 3.36 -1.69 1.68
CA LEU A 64 2.80 -1.83 3.03
C LEU A 64 3.37 -3.04 3.76
N ILE A 65 3.50 -4.19 3.09
CA ILE A 65 4.12 -5.40 3.65
C ILE A 65 5.59 -5.13 3.99
N GLN A 66 6.34 -4.46 3.11
CA GLN A 66 7.74 -4.14 3.36
C GLN A 66 7.89 -3.19 4.55
N LYS A 67 7.04 -2.15 4.63
CA LYS A 67 7.01 -1.20 5.74
C LYS A 67 6.72 -1.91 7.07
N ALA A 68 5.67 -2.75 7.11
CA ALA A 68 5.33 -3.56 8.28
C ALA A 68 6.46 -4.54 8.67
N THR A 69 7.15 -5.11 7.68
CA THR A 69 8.31 -6.00 7.90
C THR A 69 9.48 -5.24 8.51
N ASN A 70 9.80 -4.07 7.98
CA ASN A 70 10.88 -3.22 8.50
C ASN A 70 10.59 -2.74 9.93
N GLN A 71 9.32 -2.47 10.26
CA GLN A 71 8.90 -2.14 11.62
C GLN A 71 9.02 -3.35 12.57
N ALA A 72 8.57 -4.54 12.12
CA ALA A 72 8.66 -5.77 12.90
C ALA A 72 10.10 -6.15 13.26
N LEU A 73 11.03 -6.00 12.32
CA LEU A 73 12.46 -6.27 12.54
C LEU A 73 13.10 -5.37 13.61
N LYS A 74 12.54 -4.18 13.83
CA LYS A 74 13.02 -3.21 14.83
C LYS A 74 12.31 -3.36 16.18
N ALA A 75 11.25 -4.15 16.24
CA ALA A 75 10.41 -4.33 17.42
C ALA A 75 10.72 -5.65 18.14
N LYS A 76 10.34 -5.73 19.41
CA LYS A 76 10.47 -6.94 20.22
C LYS A 76 9.37 -7.00 21.28
N ILE A 77 8.82 -8.18 21.51
CA ILE A 77 7.83 -8.46 22.54
C ILE A 77 8.57 -8.91 23.81
N LYS A 78 8.38 -8.18 24.89
CA LYS A 78 9.00 -8.52 26.18
C LYS A 78 8.44 -9.85 26.69
N ALA A 79 9.33 -10.77 27.07
CA ALA A 79 8.98 -12.09 27.61
C ALA A 79 8.09 -12.96 26.70
N TYR A 80 8.26 -12.87 25.37
CA TYR A 80 7.58 -13.74 24.42
C TYR A 80 7.97 -15.21 24.62
N LYS A 81 6.98 -16.11 24.61
CA LYS A 81 7.15 -17.54 24.91
C LYS A 81 7.21 -18.44 23.66
N GLY A 82 7.07 -17.89 22.45
CA GLY A 82 7.13 -18.63 21.19
C GLY A 82 8.49 -18.54 20.49
N SER A 83 8.58 -19.04 19.26
CA SER A 83 9.81 -18.92 18.46
C SER A 83 10.02 -17.50 17.93
N SER A 84 11.27 -17.13 17.64
CA SER A 84 11.61 -15.85 17.01
C SER A 84 10.82 -15.62 15.70
N GLU A 85 10.64 -16.67 14.90
CA GLU A 85 9.85 -16.61 13.67
C GLU A 85 8.37 -16.30 13.93
N GLN A 86 7.76 -16.94 14.93
CA GLN A 86 6.38 -16.66 15.33
C GLN A 86 6.22 -15.23 15.87
N GLU A 87 7.21 -14.75 16.66
CA GLU A 87 7.23 -13.37 17.16
C GLU A 87 7.25 -12.36 16.02
N GLN A 88 8.13 -12.58 15.03
CA GLN A 88 8.25 -11.72 13.86
C GLN A 88 6.97 -11.73 13.03
N ASN A 89 6.36 -12.90 12.80
CA ASN A 89 5.09 -12.98 12.08
C ASN A 89 3.96 -12.23 12.81
N LEU A 90 3.87 -12.36 14.14
CA LEU A 90 2.92 -11.60 14.95
C LEU A 90 3.11 -10.09 14.82
N LEU A 91 4.36 -9.62 14.95
CA LEU A 91 4.69 -8.20 14.81
C LEU A 91 4.38 -7.69 13.40
N ARG A 92 4.73 -8.45 12.36
CA ARG A 92 4.40 -8.09 10.96
C ARG A 92 2.90 -7.94 10.75
N THR A 93 2.10 -8.89 11.22
CA THR A 93 0.64 -8.82 11.12
C THR A 93 0.08 -7.63 11.90
N PHE A 94 0.60 -7.37 13.10
CA PHE A 94 0.19 -6.22 13.92
C PHE A 94 0.47 -4.89 13.21
N PHE A 95 1.70 -4.68 12.73
CA PHE A 95 2.07 -3.46 12.04
C PHE A 95 1.31 -3.29 10.72
N LEU A 96 1.13 -4.36 9.93
CA LEU A 96 0.34 -4.30 8.71
C LEU A 96 -1.10 -3.87 8.99
N LYS A 97 -1.74 -4.46 10.02
CA LYS A 97 -3.10 -4.07 10.44
C LYS A 97 -3.20 -2.59 10.84
N ASN A 98 -2.17 -2.07 11.49
CA ASN A 98 -2.13 -0.65 11.87
C ASN A 98 -1.97 0.26 10.63
N GLU A 99 -1.08 -0.10 9.71
CA GLU A 99 -0.87 0.67 8.47
C GLU A 99 -2.14 0.74 7.61
N VAL A 100 -2.98 -0.30 7.63
CA VAL A 100 -4.21 -0.36 6.85
C VAL A 100 -5.47 -0.05 7.67
N ALA A 101 -5.35 0.41 8.91
CA ALA A 101 -6.49 0.58 9.81
C ALA A 101 -7.57 1.51 9.23
N ASN A 102 -7.15 2.57 8.53
CA ASN A 102 -8.04 3.55 7.91
C ASN A 102 -8.36 3.26 6.44
N ALA A 103 -7.76 2.21 5.87
CA ALA A 103 -8.01 1.86 4.47
C ALA A 103 -9.46 1.37 4.26
N PRO A 104 -10.02 1.52 3.05
CA PRO A 104 -11.34 1.00 2.71
C PRO A 104 -11.47 -0.51 2.95
N GLN A 105 -12.67 -0.95 3.32
CA GLN A 105 -12.94 -2.34 3.67
C GLN A 105 -12.59 -3.33 2.55
N TRP A 106 -12.92 -2.98 1.30
CA TRP A 106 -12.63 -3.81 0.13
C TRP A 106 -11.12 -4.04 -0.07
N PHE A 107 -10.26 -3.10 0.35
CA PHE A 107 -8.81 -3.23 0.25
C PHE A 107 -8.25 -4.11 1.39
N LYS A 108 -8.84 -4.03 2.58
CA LYS A 108 -8.49 -4.88 3.72
C LYS A 108 -8.78 -6.36 3.45
N GLU A 109 -9.85 -6.66 2.71
CA GLU A 109 -10.27 -8.03 2.39
C GLU A 109 -9.33 -8.75 1.40
N ILE A 110 -8.53 -8.00 0.64
CA ILE A 110 -7.60 -8.55 -0.35
C ILE A 110 -6.14 -8.61 0.15
N LEU A 111 -5.88 -8.15 1.37
CA LEU A 111 -4.55 -8.12 1.98
C LEU A 111 -4.21 -9.45 2.64
#